data_AF-L9X171-F1
#
_entry.id   AF-L9X171-F1
#
_cell.length_a   1.000
_cell.length_b   1.000
_cell.length_c   1.000
_cell.angle_alpha   90.00
_cell.angle_beta   90.00
_cell.angle_gamma   90.00
#
_symmetry.space_group_name_H-M   'P 1'
#
loop_
_entity.id
_entity.type
_entity.pdbx_description
1 polymer ?
#
loop_
_entity_poly.entity_id
_entity_poly.type
_entity_poly.pdbx_seq_one_letter_code
_entity_poly.pdbx_strand_id
1 'polypeptide(L)'
;MRRLVSRLFSGLSRSRTDGATETKSSQQTSLVEEIIREQFGFARIEEQPYTRPTHAIADVKQLKRERRHDEAEELLLWCIDFVEAEAEGKGYDTPSHSYYRHLAIIYRKDFRYDDEIELLERYLRVCESLGGEPSTVMLERLDRAHELAVD
;
A
#
# COMPACT_ATOMS: atom_id res chain seq x y z
N MET A 1 -21.15 29.57 38.96
CA MET A 1 -22.38 28.87 39.40
C MET A 1 -23.33 28.69 38.23
N ARG A 2 -24.09 27.59 38.27
CA ARG A 2 -25.03 27.04 37.28
C ARG A 2 -26.18 28.01 36.92
N ARG A 3 -26.51 28.10 35.61
CA ARG A 3 -27.75 27.68 34.89
C ARG A 3 -28.91 28.71 34.88
N LEU A 4 -29.47 28.97 33.68
CA LEU A 4 -30.79 28.49 33.22
C LEU A 4 -31.11 29.09 31.81
N VAL A 5 -31.17 28.27 30.74
CA VAL A 5 -32.37 27.85 29.95
C VAL A 5 -33.42 28.96 29.74
N SER A 6 -33.90 29.31 28.53
CA SER A 6 -34.49 28.47 27.49
C SER A 6 -35.11 29.35 26.40
N ARG A 7 -35.20 28.88 25.15
CA ARG A 7 -36.37 28.92 24.24
C ARG A 7 -35.96 28.37 22.86
N LEU A 8 -36.46 27.18 22.52
CA LEU A 8 -37.56 26.93 21.56
C LEU A 8 -37.14 27.15 20.10
N PHE A 9 -36.74 26.07 19.43
CA PHE A 9 -37.01 25.90 18.01
C PHE A 9 -37.62 24.52 17.77
N SER A 10 -38.92 24.56 17.53
CA SER A 10 -39.75 23.47 17.06
C SER A 10 -39.50 23.22 15.57
N GLY A 11 -39.25 21.96 15.23
CA GLY A 11 -39.74 21.34 14.01
C GLY A 11 -39.01 21.66 12.71
N LEU A 12 -38.08 20.78 12.31
CA LEU A 12 -38.00 20.40 10.90
C LEU A 12 -37.57 18.93 10.79
N SER A 13 -38.41 18.16 10.12
CA SER A 13 -38.25 16.74 9.82
C SER A 13 -36.84 16.33 9.45
N ARG A 14 -36.38 15.22 10.03
CA ARG A 14 -35.47 14.31 9.32
C ARG A 14 -36.05 12.91 9.41
N SER A 15 -36.85 12.60 8.40
CA SER A 15 -37.23 11.25 8.05
C SER A 15 -35.97 10.42 7.89
N ARG A 16 -35.93 9.37 8.71
CA ARG A 16 -35.21 8.14 8.53
C ARG A 16 -35.15 7.75 7.04
N THR A 17 -33.94 7.70 6.49
CA THR A 17 -33.61 6.85 5.34
C THR A 17 -32.39 6.04 5.77
N ASP A 18 -32.67 5.06 6.63
CA ASP A 18 -31.80 3.90 6.81
C ASP A 18 -31.85 3.09 5.50
N GLY A 19 -30.68 2.69 4.99
CA GLY A 19 -30.52 1.53 4.11
C GLY A 19 -30.75 1.74 2.61
N ALA A 20 -29.73 2.20 1.87
CA ALA A 20 -29.68 2.01 0.40
C ALA A 20 -28.28 2.06 -0.24
N THR A 21 -27.18 2.00 0.51
CA THR A 21 -25.82 2.13 -0.08
C THR A 21 -24.90 0.93 0.13
N GLU A 22 -25.27 -0.08 0.93
CA GLU A 22 -24.36 -1.20 1.22
C GLU A 22 -24.34 -2.30 0.15
N THR A 23 -25.42 -2.45 -0.64
CA THR A 23 -25.54 -3.63 -1.54
C THR A 23 -24.73 -3.51 -2.83
N LYS A 24 -24.50 -2.30 -3.36
CA LYS A 24 -23.73 -2.12 -4.61
C LYS A 24 -22.21 -2.20 -4.39
N SER A 25 -21.74 -1.81 -3.21
CA SER A 25 -20.31 -1.83 -2.84
C SER A 25 -19.76 -3.27 -2.81
N SER A 26 -20.52 -4.20 -2.22
CA SER A 26 -20.09 -5.59 -2.05
C SER A 26 -20.02 -6.38 -3.37
N GLN A 27 -20.99 -6.18 -4.29
CA GLN A 27 -20.98 -6.85 -5.60
C GLN A 27 -19.90 -6.31 -6.54
N GLN A 28 -19.60 -5.00 -6.47
CA GLN A 28 -18.55 -4.41 -7.28
C GLN A 28 -17.15 -4.81 -6.80
N THR A 29 -16.97 -4.97 -5.49
CA THR A 29 -15.69 -5.40 -4.91
C THR A 29 -15.38 -6.85 -5.28
N SER A 30 -16.33 -7.77 -5.12
CA SER A 30 -16.17 -9.19 -5.49
C SER A 30 -15.80 -9.38 -6.97
N LEU A 31 -16.43 -8.66 -7.89
CA LEU A 31 -16.08 -8.73 -9.32
C LEU A 31 -14.64 -8.27 -9.60
N VAL A 32 -14.17 -7.21 -8.93
CA VAL A 32 -12.80 -6.71 -9.12
C VAL A 32 -11.79 -7.69 -8.54
N GLU A 33 -12.08 -8.32 -7.40
CA GLU A 33 -11.23 -9.34 -6.80
C GLU A 33 -11.10 -10.57 -7.70
N GLU A 34 -12.21 -11.05 -8.29
CA GLU A 34 -12.19 -12.13 -9.28
C GLU A 34 -11.31 -11.77 -10.49
N ILE A 35 -11.46 -10.56 -11.03
CA ILE A 35 -10.63 -10.07 -12.14
C ILE A 35 -9.14 -10.06 -11.75
N ILE A 36 -8.80 -9.63 -10.53
CA ILE A 36 -7.40 -9.60 -10.07
C ILE A 36 -6.83 -11.02 -9.96
N ARG A 37 -7.61 -11.97 -9.40
CA ARG A 37 -7.20 -13.38 -9.33
C ARG A 37 -6.98 -13.98 -10.71
N GLU A 38 -7.91 -13.73 -11.62
CA GLU A 38 -7.87 -14.32 -12.96
C GLU A 38 -6.80 -13.67 -13.85
N GLN A 39 -6.64 -12.34 -13.79
CA GLN A 39 -5.71 -11.63 -14.67
C GLN A 39 -4.28 -11.63 -14.17
N PHE A 40 -4.05 -11.53 -12.86
CA PHE A 40 -2.70 -11.36 -12.29
C PHE A 40 -2.25 -12.55 -11.45
N GLY A 41 -3.12 -13.53 -11.17
CA GLY A 41 -2.78 -14.65 -10.29
C GLY A 41 -2.47 -14.24 -8.85
N PHE A 42 -2.87 -13.03 -8.44
CA PHE A 42 -2.53 -12.50 -7.11
C PHE A 42 -3.41 -13.12 -6.03
N ALA A 43 -2.81 -13.91 -5.13
CA ALA A 43 -3.54 -14.72 -4.15
C ALA A 43 -3.82 -14.00 -2.82
N ARG A 44 -3.04 -12.97 -2.47
CA ARG A 44 -3.06 -12.29 -1.15
C ARG A 44 -4.15 -11.21 -1.03
N ILE A 45 -5.20 -11.25 -1.85
CA ILE A 45 -6.20 -10.17 -1.94
C ILE A 45 -6.93 -9.92 -0.62
N GLU A 46 -7.19 -10.99 0.15
CA GLU A 46 -7.98 -10.92 1.39
C GLU A 46 -7.15 -10.50 2.62
N GLU A 47 -5.83 -10.37 2.48
CA GLU A 47 -4.94 -10.02 3.60
C GLU A 47 -5.01 -8.54 3.99
N GLN A 48 -5.36 -7.66 3.06
CA GLN A 48 -5.44 -6.22 3.28
C GLN A 48 -6.79 -5.68 2.85
N PRO A 49 -7.34 -4.65 3.51
CA PRO A 49 -8.66 -4.10 3.20
C PRO A 49 -8.69 -3.25 1.92
N TYR A 50 -7.72 -3.44 1.02
CA TYR A 50 -7.58 -2.67 -0.22
C TYR A 50 -7.61 -3.58 -1.43
N THR A 51 -8.41 -3.20 -2.42
CA THR A 51 -8.40 -3.85 -3.73
C THR A 51 -7.22 -3.42 -4.60
N ARG A 52 -6.64 -2.25 -4.32
CA ARG A 52 -5.53 -1.65 -5.09
C ARG A 52 -4.48 -1.03 -4.17
N PRO A 53 -3.18 -1.19 -4.45
CA PRO A 53 -2.09 -0.57 -3.69
C PRO A 53 -2.16 0.96 -3.59
N THR A 54 -2.76 1.63 -4.58
CA THR A 54 -2.90 3.10 -4.57
C THR A 54 -3.79 3.60 -3.42
N HIS A 55 -4.75 2.79 -2.96
CA HIS A 55 -5.62 3.13 -1.83
C HIS A 55 -4.90 2.97 -0.48
N ALA A 56 -3.88 2.10 -0.41
CA ALA A 56 -3.09 1.87 0.80
C ALA A 56 -2.11 3.03 1.13
N ILE A 57 -1.79 3.90 0.16
CA ILE A 57 -0.75 4.95 0.33
C ILE A 57 -1.08 5.94 1.46
N ALA A 58 -2.35 6.26 1.67
CA ALA A 58 -2.74 7.16 2.77
C ALA A 58 -2.39 6.54 4.13
N ASP A 59 -2.67 5.25 4.29
CA ASP A 59 -2.48 4.53 5.53
C ASP A 59 -1.01 4.18 5.76
N VAL A 60 -0.25 3.84 4.70
CA VAL A 60 1.22 3.77 4.77
C VAL A 60 1.82 5.07 5.31
N LYS A 61 1.36 6.23 4.83
CA LYS A 61 1.85 7.53 5.31
C LYS A 61 1.48 7.76 6.77
N GLN A 62 0.29 7.32 7.19
CA GLN A 62 -0.16 7.45 8.56
C GLN A 62 0.64 6.54 9.51
N LEU A 63 0.81 5.26 9.19
CA LEU A 63 1.59 4.29 9.96
C LEU A 63 3.05 4.77 10.15
N LYS A 64 3.67 5.32 9.09
CA LYS A 64 5.02 5.92 9.17
C LYS A 64 5.09 7.14 10.10
N ARG A 65 4.02 7.94 10.22
CA ARG A 65 3.97 9.06 11.17
C ARG A 65 3.80 8.59 12.61
N GLU A 66 3.05 7.51 12.78
CA GLU A 66 2.80 6.86 14.07
C GLU A 66 3.96 5.96 14.53
N ARG A 67 5.02 5.83 13.71
CA ARG A 67 6.16 4.90 13.93
C ARG A 67 5.73 3.44 14.08
N ARG A 68 4.60 3.07 13.49
CA ARG A 68 4.12 1.68 13.39
C ARG A 68 4.77 1.05 12.17
N HIS A 69 6.08 0.87 12.24
CA HIS A 69 6.90 0.46 11.09
C HIS A 69 6.62 -0.97 10.67
N ASP A 70 6.39 -1.90 11.60
CA ASP A 70 6.06 -3.30 11.29
C ASP A 70 4.76 -3.42 10.47
N GLU A 71 3.72 -2.68 10.85
CA GLU A 71 2.45 -2.67 10.11
C GLU A 71 2.59 -1.96 8.76
N ALA A 72 3.43 -0.93 8.67
CA ALA A 72 3.73 -0.27 7.41
C ALA A 72 4.51 -1.20 6.47
N GLU A 73 5.42 -2.01 7.01
CA GLU A 73 6.17 -3.03 6.28
C GLU A 73 5.26 -4.11 5.72
N GLU A 74 4.38 -4.68 6.55
CA GLU A 74 3.41 -5.69 6.10
C GLU A 74 2.54 -5.16 4.95
N LEU A 75 2.00 -3.96 5.09
CA LEU A 75 1.17 -3.33 4.06
C LEU A 75 1.98 -3.02 2.78
N LEU A 76 3.24 -2.61 2.92
CA LEU A 76 4.10 -2.31 1.77
C LEU A 76 4.57 -3.57 1.04
N LEU A 77 4.84 -4.66 1.75
CA LEU A 77 5.15 -5.96 1.16
C LEU A 77 3.95 -6.49 0.37
N TRP A 78 2.74 -6.36 0.92
CA TRP A 78 1.51 -6.67 0.17
C TRP A 78 1.38 -5.82 -1.11
N CYS A 79 1.65 -4.51 -1.02
CA CYS A 79 1.63 -3.62 -2.18
C CYS A 79 2.67 -4.01 -3.24
N ILE A 80 3.86 -4.44 -2.82
CA ILE A 80 4.96 -4.88 -3.68
C ILE A 80 4.55 -6.14 -4.43
N ASP A 81 4.10 -7.17 -3.73
CA ASP A 81 3.67 -8.42 -4.35
C ASP A 81 2.54 -8.17 -5.38
N PHE A 82 1.62 -7.25 -5.07
CA PHE A 82 0.56 -6.86 -6.01
C PHE A 82 1.12 -6.23 -7.29
N VAL A 83 2.05 -5.28 -7.20
CA VAL A 83 2.58 -4.59 -8.39
C VAL A 83 3.55 -5.46 -9.19
N GLU A 84 4.21 -6.43 -8.56
CA GLU A 84 4.97 -7.47 -9.25
C GLU A 84 4.02 -8.35 -10.09
N ALA A 85 2.95 -8.88 -9.47
CA ALA A 85 1.95 -9.69 -10.16
C ALA A 85 1.21 -8.91 -11.27
N GLU A 86 0.89 -7.63 -11.03
CA GLU A 86 0.29 -6.77 -12.04
C GLU A 86 1.24 -6.51 -13.22
N ALA A 87 2.53 -6.29 -12.96
CA ALA A 87 3.52 -6.09 -14.01
C ALA A 87 3.67 -7.34 -14.88
N GLU A 88 3.77 -8.52 -14.26
CA GLU A 88 3.81 -9.80 -14.97
C GLU A 88 2.53 -10.05 -15.79
N GLY A 89 1.36 -9.95 -15.16
CA GLY A 89 0.07 -10.23 -15.80
C GLY A 89 -0.30 -9.24 -16.92
N LYS A 90 0.20 -8.00 -16.87
CA LYS A 90 -0.01 -6.99 -17.93
C LYS A 90 1.13 -6.89 -18.93
N GLY A 91 2.25 -7.59 -18.71
CA GLY A 91 3.44 -7.49 -19.54
C GLY A 91 4.10 -6.12 -19.48
N TYR A 92 4.18 -5.53 -18.29
CA TYR A 92 5.00 -4.33 -18.05
C TYR A 92 6.45 -4.74 -17.82
N ASP A 93 7.39 -3.99 -18.40
CA ASP A 93 8.82 -4.29 -18.29
C ASP A 93 9.36 -4.03 -16.86
N THR A 94 8.66 -3.23 -16.04
CA THR A 94 9.08 -2.92 -14.67
C THR A 94 7.89 -2.75 -13.71
N PRO A 95 8.00 -3.18 -12.44
CA PRO A 95 7.01 -2.88 -11.42
C PRO A 95 7.18 -1.45 -10.90
N SER A 96 6.14 -0.92 -10.24
CA SER A 96 6.22 0.41 -9.64
C SER A 96 7.22 0.46 -8.48
N HIS A 97 8.30 1.21 -8.64
CA HIS A 97 9.34 1.37 -7.61
C HIS A 97 8.90 2.18 -6.36
N SER A 98 7.69 2.76 -6.36
CA SER A 98 7.24 3.65 -5.26
C SER A 98 7.13 2.90 -3.93
N TYR A 99 6.57 1.69 -3.95
CA TYR A 99 6.36 0.90 -2.72
C TYR A 99 7.69 0.40 -2.14
N TYR A 100 8.61 -0.08 -2.98
CA TYR A 100 9.99 -0.39 -2.59
C TYR A 100 10.68 0.81 -1.94
N ARG A 101 10.58 1.99 -2.55
CA ARG A 101 11.14 3.22 -1.97
C ARG A 101 10.56 3.52 -0.59
N HIS A 102 9.26 3.36 -0.41
CA HIS A 102 8.60 3.64 0.87
C HIS A 102 9.10 2.71 1.98
N LEU A 103 9.32 1.44 1.66
CA LEU A 103 9.79 0.41 2.58
C LEU A 103 11.28 0.54 2.87
N ALA A 104 12.10 0.77 1.84
CA ALA A 104 13.53 1.07 2.00
C ALA A 104 13.79 2.27 2.92
N ILE A 105 12.93 3.31 2.86
CA ILE A 105 13.00 4.44 3.80
C ILE A 105 12.70 4.02 5.25
N ILE A 106 11.82 3.04 5.47
CA ILE A 106 11.50 2.53 6.81
C ILE A 106 12.72 1.76 7.33
N TYR A 107 13.22 0.79 6.56
CA TYR A 107 14.41 0.01 6.92
C TYR A 107 15.61 0.89 7.25
N ARG A 108 15.89 1.91 6.43
CA ARG A 108 16.97 2.87 6.71
C ARG A 108 16.80 3.63 8.02
N LYS A 109 15.57 3.99 8.40
CA LYS A 109 15.28 4.70 9.64
C LYS A 109 15.44 3.83 10.87
N ASP A 110 15.22 2.53 10.70
CA ASP A 110 15.33 1.53 11.75
C ASP A 110 16.71 0.86 11.79
N PHE A 111 17.67 1.37 10.99
CA PHE A 111 19.03 0.82 10.87
C PHE A 111 19.07 -0.64 10.37
N ARG A 112 18.01 -1.07 9.70
CA ARG A 112 17.87 -2.41 9.10
C ARG A 112 18.45 -2.41 7.68
N TYR A 113 19.76 -2.18 7.55
CA TYR A 113 20.39 -1.98 6.24
C TYR A 113 20.43 -3.25 5.38
N ASP A 114 20.59 -4.42 6.00
CA ASP A 114 20.54 -5.71 5.29
C ASP A 114 19.15 -5.94 4.65
N ASP A 115 18.07 -5.60 5.35
CA ASP A 115 16.71 -5.70 4.81
C ASP A 115 16.47 -4.68 3.68
N GLU A 116 17.08 -3.48 3.76
CA GLU A 116 17.08 -2.50 2.65
C GLU A 116 17.79 -3.06 1.41
N ILE A 117 18.93 -3.72 1.59
CA ILE A 117 19.68 -4.36 0.51
C ILE A 117 18.84 -5.48 -0.11
N GLU A 118 18.34 -6.43 0.68
CA GLU A 118 17.57 -7.57 0.17
C GLU A 118 16.35 -7.12 -0.63
N LEU A 119 15.64 -6.10 -0.13
CA LEU A 119 14.50 -5.51 -0.80
C LEU A 119 14.84 -4.88 -2.15
N LEU A 120 15.93 -4.12 -2.22
CA LEU A 120 16.34 -3.44 -3.44
C LEU A 120 16.90 -4.43 -4.47
N GLU A 121 17.65 -5.44 -4.04
CA GLU A 121 18.06 -6.54 -4.91
C GLU A 121 16.86 -7.32 -5.45
N ARG A 122 15.80 -7.53 -4.64
CA ARG A 122 14.54 -8.11 -5.12
C ARG A 122 13.95 -7.27 -6.26
N TYR A 123 13.87 -5.95 -6.12
CA TYR A 123 13.38 -5.06 -7.18
C TYR A 123 14.19 -5.21 -8.48
N LEU A 124 15.52 -5.26 -8.37
CA LEU A 124 16.42 -5.45 -9.51
C LEU A 124 16.19 -6.79 -10.20
N ARG A 125 16.09 -7.89 -9.44
CA ARG A 125 15.79 -9.23 -9.98
C ARG A 125 14.46 -9.26 -10.71
N VAL A 126 13.43 -8.58 -10.19
CA VAL A 126 12.12 -8.53 -10.85
C VAL A 126 12.20 -7.74 -12.16
N CYS A 127 12.83 -6.56 -12.18
CA CYS A 127 13.03 -5.80 -13.41
C CYS A 127 13.77 -6.63 -14.48
N GLU A 128 14.84 -7.32 -14.09
CA GLU A 128 15.58 -8.21 -14.99
C GLU A 128 14.69 -9.32 -15.55
N SER A 129 13.90 -9.97 -14.69
CA SER A 129 12.99 -11.05 -15.12
C SER A 129 11.90 -10.60 -16.09
N LEU A 130 11.46 -9.35 -15.95
CA LEU A 130 10.47 -8.73 -16.84
C LEU A 130 11.10 -8.09 -18.09
N GLY A 131 12.43 -8.08 -18.20
CA GLY A 131 13.16 -7.51 -19.34
C GLY A 131 13.29 -5.99 -19.33
N GLY A 132 13.01 -5.33 -18.20
CA GLY A 132 13.11 -3.88 -18.04
C GLY A 132 14.36 -3.42 -17.30
N GLU A 133 14.68 -2.14 -17.48
CA GLU A 133 15.81 -1.51 -16.81
C GLU A 133 15.40 -0.96 -15.42
N PRO A 134 16.12 -1.30 -14.34
CA PRO A 134 15.85 -0.76 -13.01
C PRO A 134 15.97 0.77 -12.96
N SER A 135 15.17 1.40 -12.10
CA SER A 135 15.27 2.84 -11.85
C SER A 135 16.64 3.21 -11.26
N THR A 136 17.30 4.22 -11.83
CA THR A 136 18.58 4.78 -11.33
C THR A 136 18.51 5.19 -9.85
N VAL A 137 17.38 5.75 -9.40
CA VAL A 137 17.16 6.15 -8.01
C VAL A 137 17.16 4.94 -7.05
N MET A 138 16.76 3.75 -7.52
CA MET A 138 16.84 2.52 -6.72
C MET A 138 18.27 1.97 -6.68
N LEU A 139 19.02 2.08 -7.78
CA LEU A 139 20.43 1.70 -7.84
C LEU A 139 21.29 2.55 -6.88
N GLU A 140 21.19 3.88 -6.95
CA GLU A 140 21.88 4.79 -6.04
C GLU A 140 21.53 4.52 -4.56
N ARG A 141 20.28 4.10 -4.31
CA ARG A 141 19.84 3.76 -2.97
C ARG A 141 20.46 2.47 -2.46
N LEU A 142 20.59 1.46 -3.33
CA LEU A 142 21.22 0.18 -3.02
C LEU A 142 22.72 0.37 -2.72
N ASP A 143 23.42 1.12 -3.57
CA ASP A 143 24.83 1.49 -3.32
C ASP A 143 24.98 2.14 -1.94
N ARG A 144 24.10 3.09 -1.62
CA ARG A 144 24.12 3.73 -0.30
C ARG A 144 23.76 2.79 0.85
N ALA A 145 22.91 1.79 0.62
CA ALA A 145 22.55 0.80 1.63
C ALA A 145 23.75 -0.13 1.93
N HIS A 146 24.49 -0.54 0.90
CA HIS A 146 25.74 -1.30 1.06
C HIS A 146 26.79 -0.53 1.86
N GLU A 147 26.98 0.76 1.59
CA GLU A 147 27.90 1.60 2.38
C GLU A 147 27.51 1.63 3.86
N LEU A 148 26.22 1.73 4.16
CA LEU A 148 25.70 1.81 5.52
C LEU A 148 25.73 0.48 6.27
N ALA A 149 25.69 -0.66 5.58
CA ALA A 149 25.74 -1.98 6.21
C ALA A 149 27.15 -2.38 6.67
N VAL A 150 28.19 -1.70 6.18
CA VAL A 150 29.60 -1.96 6.51
C VAL A 150 30.10 -1.09 7.67
N ASP A 151 29.41 0.02 7.98
CA ASP A 151 29.71 0.95 9.08
C ASP A 151 29.26 0.45 10.46
#